data_AF-A0A0H2RQC5-F1
#
_entry.id   AF-A0A0H2RQC5-F1
#
_cell.length_a   1.000
_cell.length_b   1.000
_cell.length_c   1.000
_cell.angle_alpha   90.00
_cell.angle_beta   90.00
_cell.angle_gamma   90.00
#
_symmetry.space_group_name_H-M   'P 1'
#
loop_
_entity.id
_entity.type
_entity.pdbx_description
1 polymer ?
#
loop_
_entity_poly.entity_id
_entity_poly.type
_entity_poly.pdbx_seq_one_letter_code
_entity_poly.pdbx_strand_id
1 'polypeptide(L)'
;MTAMNLLALIDDILLAILSHSETCKQFERLTHSRGVWLVACEKYVLRRHLPFFTSGSRLDGLDAAELERRTCLALRVAKAWTGSISRPLTDAGGYPKPSKAITFDANSNGNFISELRFCPRWVGGKMEDWLLTVAKGIWSEISCWDLSGFKDSTWKEKIVGKWTRKGALIRDVVVNKDCSNDACLAVSLTQNDSHRIELLGIRRDDDDLSSVVFDTLATFESLHRVISLEGDICATSNDTTEIHILNWRKKCLGVLQYDDPTIADTIPARCLQVAFAHECIIVGFARSISLYPAFRLPFESSSGSLNSDETIAECHCYQPLATCRIDWTDCMSVVVPPTYPPDLDESTSEDLEDTLAPVLFLLRAESEDPWTSNVHTIMHYKLHPDRRFIEQQVPGPPEPNPRSTESENGASILPYEYPPATSAYMRYHRGFLRCPDLALGPCGTALWVNPRTRTSTGLVMEDARPPSPEDGQSSEEWLCGTVLPAGSASKEAQPIQKSGAYRLWTNPSSSGEASWTALDYVESLGWIGLGANDGSVTLLRMVDV
;
A
#
# COMPACT_ATOMS: atom_id res chain seq x y z
N MET A 1 -9.33 -17.64 24.85
CA MET A 1 -8.01 -18.16 24.45
C MET A 1 -7.39 -17.10 23.55
N THR A 2 -6.36 -16.39 24.00
CA THR A 2 -5.87 -15.18 23.32
C THR A 2 -5.19 -15.54 21.99
N ALA A 3 -5.23 -14.62 21.00
CA ALA A 3 -4.55 -14.79 19.71
C ALA A 3 -3.06 -15.21 19.84
N MET A 4 -2.45 -14.92 20.99
CA MET A 4 -1.08 -15.29 21.36
C MET A 4 -0.86 -16.80 21.55
N ASN A 5 -1.76 -17.51 22.25
CA ASN A 5 -1.64 -18.97 22.40
C ASN A 5 -1.79 -19.69 21.05
N LEU A 6 -2.47 -19.04 20.11
CA LEU A 6 -2.77 -19.58 18.79
C LEU A 6 -1.61 -19.40 17.80
N LEU A 7 -0.71 -18.42 17.99
CA LEU A 7 0.51 -18.26 17.19
C LEU A 7 1.62 -19.20 17.65
N ALA A 8 1.80 -19.36 18.97
CA ALA A 8 2.72 -20.34 19.54
C ALA A 8 2.39 -21.77 19.06
N LEU A 9 1.10 -22.12 19.03
CA LEU A 9 0.65 -23.41 18.51
C LEU A 9 0.93 -23.59 17.01
N ILE A 10 0.86 -22.52 16.20
CA ILE A 10 1.23 -22.63 14.78
C ILE A 10 2.72 -22.86 14.62
N ASP A 11 3.54 -22.13 15.37
CA ASP A 11 4.99 -22.33 15.35
C ASP A 11 5.31 -23.78 15.69
N ASP A 12 4.68 -24.36 16.70
CA ASP A 12 4.86 -25.78 17.04
C ASP A 12 4.42 -26.73 15.91
N ILE A 13 3.34 -26.42 15.20
CA ILE A 13 2.86 -27.23 14.05
C ILE A 13 3.80 -27.11 12.85
N LEU A 14 4.29 -25.91 12.53
CA LEU A 14 5.24 -25.72 11.43
C LEU A 14 6.61 -26.28 11.76
N LEU A 15 7.09 -26.07 12.98
CA LEU A 15 8.31 -26.69 13.48
C LEU A 15 8.15 -28.22 13.51
N ALA A 16 6.94 -28.73 13.80
CA ALA A 16 6.66 -30.16 13.63
C ALA A 16 6.77 -30.55 12.15
N ILE A 17 6.12 -29.87 11.22
CA ILE A 17 6.22 -30.20 9.78
C ILE A 17 7.68 -30.20 9.31
N LEU A 18 8.44 -29.17 9.66
CA LEU A 18 9.85 -29.03 9.30
C LEU A 18 10.74 -30.05 10.02
N SER A 19 10.53 -30.34 11.30
CA SER A 19 11.31 -31.38 12.01
C SER A 19 10.98 -32.79 11.54
N HIS A 20 9.74 -33.04 11.09
CA HIS A 20 9.35 -34.34 10.55
C HIS A 20 9.97 -34.59 9.17
N SER A 21 10.26 -33.56 8.38
CA SER A 21 10.96 -33.72 7.09
C SER A 21 12.37 -34.30 7.28
N GLU A 22 13.01 -34.04 8.43
CA GLU A 22 14.33 -34.58 8.78
C GLU A 22 14.30 -36.06 9.22
N THR A 23 13.11 -36.63 9.47
CA THR A 23 13.01 -38.00 10.02
C THR A 23 13.27 -39.10 8.99
N CYS A 24 12.65 -39.00 7.80
CA CYS A 24 12.88 -39.93 6.69
C CYS A 24 12.47 -39.33 5.34
N LYS A 25 13.04 -39.85 4.25
CA LYS A 25 12.77 -39.39 2.86
C LYS A 25 11.30 -39.44 2.46
N GLN A 26 10.51 -40.32 3.07
CA GLN A 26 9.07 -40.39 2.78
C GLN A 26 8.31 -39.24 3.43
N PHE A 27 8.64 -38.89 4.68
CA PHE A 27 8.08 -37.71 5.34
C PHE A 27 8.53 -36.43 4.65
N GLU A 28 9.81 -36.32 4.28
CA GLU A 28 10.34 -35.20 3.48
C GLU A 28 9.49 -34.96 2.22
N ARG A 29 9.20 -36.02 1.44
CA ARG A 29 8.34 -35.91 0.24
C ARG A 29 6.91 -35.48 0.56
N LEU A 30 6.35 -35.95 1.67
CA LEU A 30 4.99 -35.60 2.09
C LEU A 30 4.91 -34.14 2.55
N THR A 31 5.89 -33.68 3.34
CA THR A 31 5.94 -32.31 3.85
C THR A 31 6.21 -31.30 2.75
N HIS A 32 6.97 -31.66 1.70
CA HIS A 32 7.15 -30.83 0.51
C HIS A 32 6.03 -30.97 -0.53
N SER A 33 4.93 -31.66 -0.22
CA SER A 33 3.78 -31.71 -1.14
C SER A 33 3.08 -30.35 -1.19
N ARG A 34 2.67 -29.93 -2.39
CA ARG A 34 1.95 -28.66 -2.59
C ARG A 34 0.68 -28.58 -1.75
N GLY A 35 -0.05 -29.69 -1.61
CA GLY A 35 -1.31 -29.74 -0.86
C GLY A 35 -1.13 -29.39 0.62
N VAL A 36 -0.06 -29.86 1.27
CA VAL A 36 0.23 -29.54 2.68
C VAL A 36 0.43 -28.04 2.86
N TRP A 37 1.24 -27.42 2.00
CA TRP A 37 1.54 -25.99 2.09
C TRP A 37 0.38 -25.11 1.65
N LEU A 38 -0.45 -25.55 0.70
CA LEU A 38 -1.67 -24.83 0.33
C LEU A 38 -2.63 -24.75 1.53
N VAL A 39 -2.91 -25.89 2.18
CA VAL A 39 -3.77 -25.94 3.38
C VAL A 39 -3.17 -25.15 4.54
N ALA A 40 -1.85 -25.24 4.75
CA ALA A 40 -1.17 -24.48 5.80
C ALA A 40 -1.25 -22.97 5.53
N CYS A 41 -1.00 -22.54 4.29
CA CYS A 41 -1.11 -21.15 3.88
C CYS A 41 -2.53 -20.62 4.11
N GLU A 42 -3.52 -21.31 3.60
CA GLU A 42 -4.91 -20.90 3.70
C GLU A 42 -5.36 -20.79 5.17
N LYS A 43 -5.14 -21.85 5.94
CA LYS A 43 -5.57 -21.94 7.34
C LYS A 43 -4.84 -20.99 8.28
N TYR A 44 -3.52 -20.86 8.15
CA TYR A 44 -2.70 -20.14 9.12
C TYR A 44 -2.32 -18.73 8.69
N VAL A 45 -2.39 -18.43 7.40
CA VAL A 45 -2.02 -17.13 6.85
C VAL A 45 -3.26 -16.40 6.31
N LEU A 46 -3.95 -16.96 5.32
CA LEU A 46 -5.01 -16.24 4.60
C LEU A 46 -6.25 -16.01 5.46
N ARG A 47 -6.78 -17.06 6.10
CA ARG A 47 -7.92 -16.97 7.04
C ARG A 47 -7.64 -16.11 8.27
N ARG A 48 -6.36 -15.83 8.55
CA ARG A 48 -5.94 -14.94 9.64
C ARG A 48 -5.59 -13.54 9.17
N HIS A 49 -5.75 -13.27 7.88
CA HIS A 49 -5.34 -12.02 7.23
C HIS A 49 -3.90 -11.64 7.61
N LEU A 50 -2.97 -12.60 7.57
CA LEU A 50 -1.54 -12.34 7.78
C LEU A 50 -0.87 -11.88 6.47
N PRO A 51 0.26 -11.13 6.57
CA PRO A 51 0.91 -10.54 5.40
C PRO A 51 1.32 -11.58 4.37
N PHE A 52 0.56 -11.69 3.29
CA PHE A 52 0.82 -12.64 2.23
C PHE A 52 0.77 -11.96 0.87
N PHE A 53 1.80 -12.17 0.08
CA PHE A 53 1.91 -11.57 -1.25
C PHE A 53 1.15 -12.43 -2.27
N THR A 54 0.00 -11.96 -2.72
CA THR A 54 -0.78 -12.52 -3.84
C THR A 54 -0.87 -11.53 -5.00
N SER A 55 0.21 -10.86 -5.40
CA SER A 55 0.11 -9.95 -6.55
C SER A 55 -0.19 -10.73 -7.83
N GLY A 56 -1.44 -10.63 -8.28
CA GLY A 56 -1.98 -11.14 -9.56
C GLY A 56 -2.01 -12.67 -9.73
N SER A 57 -1.10 -13.39 -9.10
CA SER A 57 -0.98 -14.84 -9.19
C SER A 57 -1.94 -15.49 -8.20
N ARG A 58 -2.89 -16.25 -8.72
CA ARG A 58 -3.68 -17.19 -7.91
C ARG A 58 -2.73 -18.13 -7.16
N LEU A 59 -3.12 -18.60 -5.98
CA LEU A 59 -2.37 -19.60 -5.21
C LEU A 59 -2.00 -20.84 -6.06
N ASP A 60 -2.82 -21.11 -7.07
CA ASP A 60 -2.64 -22.16 -8.09
C ASP A 60 -1.34 -22.04 -8.89
N GLY A 61 -0.83 -20.83 -9.11
CA GLY A 61 0.41 -20.60 -9.84
C GLY A 61 1.69 -20.82 -9.02
N LEU A 62 1.57 -20.99 -7.70
CA LEU A 62 2.71 -21.18 -6.81
C LEU A 62 3.06 -22.67 -6.68
N ASP A 63 4.34 -22.99 -6.85
CA ASP A 63 4.86 -24.32 -6.54
C ASP A 63 4.93 -24.56 -5.03
N ALA A 64 5.23 -25.80 -4.63
CA ALA A 64 5.26 -26.17 -3.22
C ALA A 64 6.34 -25.42 -2.43
N ALA A 65 7.51 -25.19 -3.02
CA ALA A 65 8.63 -24.52 -2.34
C ALA A 65 8.35 -23.03 -2.12
N GLU A 66 7.71 -22.38 -3.08
CA GLU A 66 7.33 -20.98 -2.98
C GLU A 66 6.16 -20.78 -2.01
N LEU A 67 5.18 -21.69 -2.00
CA LEU A 67 4.12 -21.70 -0.97
C LEU A 67 4.74 -21.85 0.42
N GLU A 68 5.59 -22.86 0.63
CA GLU A 68 6.33 -23.07 1.87
C GLU A 68 7.06 -21.80 2.34
N ARG A 69 7.87 -21.24 1.44
CA ARG A 69 8.68 -20.04 1.72
C ARG A 69 7.80 -18.86 2.11
N ARG A 70 6.71 -18.60 1.36
CA ARG A 70 5.82 -17.46 1.63
C ARG A 70 4.99 -17.66 2.88
N THR A 71 4.50 -18.87 3.14
CA THR A 71 3.77 -19.19 4.37
C THR A 71 4.66 -18.98 5.60
N CYS A 72 5.87 -19.52 5.57
CA CYS A 72 6.85 -19.32 6.64
C CYS A 72 7.20 -17.84 6.83
N LEU A 73 7.45 -17.13 5.72
CA LEU A 73 7.77 -15.70 5.77
C LEU A 73 6.62 -14.89 6.38
N ALA A 74 5.38 -15.10 5.93
CA ALA A 74 4.21 -14.41 6.44
C ALA A 74 4.05 -14.57 7.96
N LEU A 75 4.25 -15.80 8.46
CA LEU A 75 4.17 -16.11 9.89
C LEU A 75 5.32 -15.48 10.68
N ARG A 76 6.54 -15.49 10.15
CA ARG A 76 7.68 -14.79 10.76
C ARG A 76 7.43 -13.29 10.81
N VAL A 77 6.97 -12.68 9.73
CA VAL A 77 6.64 -11.24 9.68
C VAL A 77 5.57 -10.93 10.72
N ALA A 78 4.46 -11.67 10.72
CA ALA A 78 3.40 -11.52 11.71
C ALA A 78 3.93 -11.63 13.14
N LYS A 79 4.83 -12.59 13.40
CA LYS A 79 5.49 -12.77 14.69
C LYS A 79 6.44 -11.62 15.03
N ALA A 80 7.15 -11.04 14.08
CA ALA A 80 8.00 -9.87 14.34
C ALA A 80 7.16 -8.66 14.78
N TRP A 81 6.01 -8.45 14.15
CA TRP A 81 5.09 -7.37 14.49
C TRP A 81 4.33 -7.60 15.79
N THR A 82 3.92 -8.84 16.08
CA THR A 82 3.08 -9.19 17.25
C THR A 82 3.87 -9.66 18.47
N GLY A 83 5.06 -10.24 18.27
CA GLY A 83 5.87 -10.89 19.31
C GLY A 83 6.39 -9.92 20.38
N SER A 84 6.44 -8.63 20.08
CA SER A 84 6.81 -7.58 21.04
C SER A 84 5.73 -7.31 22.10
N ILE A 85 4.49 -7.77 21.91
CA ILE A 85 3.37 -7.53 22.84
C ILE A 85 3.53 -8.35 24.15
N SER A 86 4.32 -9.42 24.15
CA SER A 86 4.46 -10.34 25.31
C SER A 86 5.64 -10.05 26.23
N ARG A 87 6.59 -9.19 25.85
CA ARG A 87 7.68 -8.83 26.76
C ARG A 87 7.22 -7.71 27.69
N PRO A 88 7.30 -7.90 29.02
CA PRO A 88 6.94 -6.84 29.96
C PRO A 88 7.76 -5.58 29.67
N LEU A 89 7.08 -4.42 29.61
CA LEU A 89 7.62 -3.09 29.31
C LEU A 89 8.78 -2.62 30.23
N THR A 90 9.22 -3.45 31.17
CA THR A 90 10.19 -3.09 32.21
C THR A 90 11.62 -2.97 31.69
N ASP A 91 11.94 -3.55 30.53
CA ASP A 91 13.20 -3.30 29.84
C ASP A 91 12.94 -2.35 28.67
N ALA A 92 13.63 -1.21 28.67
CA ALA A 92 13.50 -0.10 27.73
C ALA A 92 13.81 -0.42 26.23
N GLY A 93 13.70 -1.68 25.81
CA GLY A 93 14.07 -2.16 24.46
C GLY A 93 13.16 -3.24 23.88
N GLY A 94 11.92 -3.40 24.36
CA GLY A 94 10.98 -4.45 23.91
C GLY A 94 10.29 -4.21 22.56
N TYR A 95 10.70 -3.24 21.75
CA TYR A 95 10.03 -2.89 20.50
C TYR A 95 10.44 -3.82 19.34
N PRO A 96 9.58 -3.97 18.31
CA PRO A 96 9.97 -4.64 17.08
C PRO A 96 11.16 -3.91 16.47
N LYS A 97 12.33 -4.56 16.49
CA LYS A 97 13.55 -4.03 15.89
C LYS A 97 13.77 -4.72 14.53
N PRO A 98 14.14 -3.98 13.49
CA PRO A 98 14.60 -4.59 12.24
C PRO A 98 15.73 -5.59 12.52
N SER A 99 15.58 -6.82 12.00
CA SER A 99 16.63 -7.85 11.98
C SER A 99 17.88 -7.38 11.23
N LYS A 100 17.70 -6.59 10.18
CA LYS A 100 18.76 -6.05 9.35
C LYS A 100 18.42 -4.62 8.95
N ALA A 101 19.44 -3.75 8.98
CA ALA A 101 19.37 -2.38 8.53
C ALA A 101 20.63 -2.07 7.71
N ILE A 102 20.46 -1.52 6.51
CA ILE A 102 21.56 -1.07 5.66
C ILE A 102 21.24 0.32 5.16
N THR A 103 22.20 1.23 5.27
CA THR A 103 22.15 2.54 4.65
C THR A 103 23.21 2.61 3.57
N PHE A 104 22.83 3.06 2.38
CA PHE A 104 23.73 3.24 1.25
C PHE A 104 23.45 4.58 0.57
N ASP A 105 24.44 5.06 -0.18
CA ASP A 105 24.30 6.27 -0.98
C ASP A 105 23.62 5.94 -2.32
N ALA A 106 22.35 6.32 -2.45
CA ALA A 106 21.59 6.10 -3.68
C ALA A 106 21.84 7.21 -4.71
N ASN A 107 22.39 8.35 -4.30
CA ASN A 107 22.72 9.43 -5.21
C ASN A 107 23.96 10.20 -4.74
N SER A 108 25.12 9.81 -5.28
CA SER A 108 26.41 10.42 -4.99
C SER A 108 26.53 11.91 -5.30
N ASN A 109 25.57 12.49 -6.02
CA ASN A 109 25.54 13.92 -6.29
C ASN A 109 24.90 14.73 -5.14
N GLY A 110 24.45 14.06 -4.07
CA GLY A 110 23.81 14.70 -2.91
C GLY A 110 22.39 15.21 -3.18
N ASN A 111 21.77 14.77 -4.27
CA ASN A 111 20.36 15.11 -4.54
C ASN A 111 19.46 14.28 -3.63
N PHE A 112 18.45 14.91 -3.04
CA PHE A 112 17.50 14.21 -2.19
C PHE A 112 16.73 13.12 -2.94
N ILE A 113 16.43 12.04 -2.22
CA ILE A 113 15.51 11.01 -2.68
C ILE A 113 14.08 11.48 -2.44
N SER A 114 13.40 11.89 -3.51
CA SER A 114 12.06 12.44 -3.41
C SER A 114 11.00 11.36 -3.23
N GLU A 115 11.21 10.20 -3.86
CA GLU A 115 10.29 9.07 -3.81
C GLU A 115 11.09 7.77 -3.80
N LEU A 116 10.54 6.77 -3.13
CA LEU A 116 11.07 5.42 -3.05
C LEU A 116 9.91 4.47 -3.27
N ARG A 117 10.07 3.46 -4.11
CA ARG A 117 9.02 2.46 -4.38
C ARG A 117 9.62 1.07 -4.50
N PHE A 118 9.11 0.10 -3.76
CA PHE A 118 9.38 -1.30 -4.03
C PHE A 118 8.63 -1.74 -5.29
N CYS A 119 9.33 -2.44 -6.16
CA CYS A 119 8.80 -2.92 -7.43
C CYS A 119 9.01 -4.44 -7.53
N PRO A 120 8.23 -5.24 -6.77
CA PRO A 120 8.27 -6.68 -6.95
C PRO A 120 7.80 -7.03 -8.36
N ARG A 121 8.51 -7.91 -9.06
CA ARG A 121 8.12 -8.38 -10.39
C ARG A 121 8.14 -9.89 -10.47
N TRP A 122 7.16 -10.49 -11.14
CA TRP A 122 7.18 -11.91 -11.46
C TRP A 122 7.78 -12.12 -12.85
N VAL A 123 8.96 -12.73 -12.93
CA VAL A 123 9.65 -13.02 -14.20
C VAL A 123 10.11 -14.47 -14.20
N GLY A 124 9.69 -15.24 -15.21
CA GLY A 124 10.16 -16.62 -15.39
C GLY A 124 9.90 -17.56 -14.21
N GLY A 125 8.80 -17.37 -13.48
CA GLY A 125 8.46 -18.19 -12.31
C GLY A 125 9.20 -17.81 -11.03
N LYS A 126 9.93 -16.69 -11.02
CA LYS A 126 10.63 -16.17 -9.84
C LYS A 126 10.19 -14.74 -9.56
N MET A 127 10.16 -14.41 -8.28
CA MET A 127 9.93 -13.05 -7.80
C MET A 127 11.27 -12.31 -7.79
N GLU A 128 11.34 -11.23 -8.55
CA GLU A 128 12.44 -10.28 -8.52
C GLU A 128 12.06 -9.14 -7.58
N ASP A 129 12.92 -8.90 -6.59
CA ASP A 129 12.72 -7.90 -5.57
C ASP A 129 13.54 -6.66 -5.95
N TRP A 130 12.91 -5.67 -6.58
CA TRP A 130 13.57 -4.41 -6.95
C TRP A 130 13.14 -3.25 -6.07
N LEU A 131 14.02 -2.27 -5.96
CA LEU A 131 13.76 -0.98 -5.36
C LEU A 131 13.99 0.12 -6.39
N LEU A 132 13.02 1.01 -6.52
CA LEU A 132 13.10 2.20 -7.36
C LEU A 132 13.30 3.42 -6.46
N THR A 133 14.29 4.23 -6.80
CA THR A 133 14.55 5.51 -6.13
C THR A 133 14.44 6.63 -7.14
N VAL A 134 13.68 7.67 -6.80
CA VAL A 134 13.57 8.89 -7.60
C VAL A 134 14.39 9.97 -6.94
N ALA A 135 15.42 10.45 -7.63
CA ALA A 135 16.20 11.58 -7.17
C ALA A 135 15.88 12.83 -7.99
N LYS A 136 15.68 13.95 -7.30
CA LYS A 136 15.37 15.26 -7.92
C LYS A 136 16.60 16.17 -7.86
N GLY A 137 17.30 16.31 -8.99
CA GLY A 137 18.36 17.29 -9.20
C GLY A 137 18.01 18.26 -10.33
N ILE A 138 19.02 18.71 -11.10
CA ILE A 138 18.80 19.44 -12.37
C ILE A 138 17.95 18.58 -13.32
N TRP A 139 18.23 17.29 -13.35
CA TRP A 139 17.42 16.28 -14.01
C TRP A 139 16.87 15.33 -12.95
N SER A 140 15.65 14.86 -13.17
CA SER A 140 15.10 13.77 -12.37
C SER A 140 15.57 12.42 -12.94
N GLU A 141 15.94 11.49 -12.06
CA GLU A 141 16.40 10.16 -12.42
C GLU A 141 15.69 9.10 -11.56
N ILE A 142 15.23 8.03 -12.21
CA ILE A 142 14.79 6.81 -11.56
C ILE A 142 15.95 5.82 -11.62
N SER A 143 16.44 5.36 -10.47
CA SER A 143 17.42 4.28 -10.38
C SER A 143 16.73 3.01 -9.87
N CYS A 144 17.01 1.88 -10.52
CA CYS A 144 16.56 0.55 -10.12
C CYS A 144 17.69 -0.21 -9.44
N TRP A 145 17.40 -0.75 -8.26
CA TRP A 145 18.33 -1.47 -7.41
C TRP A 145 17.86 -2.91 -7.24
N ASP A 146 18.79 -3.85 -7.38
CA ASP A 146 18.51 -5.27 -7.16
C ASP A 146 18.67 -5.63 -5.67
N LEU A 147 17.58 -6.08 -5.06
CA LEU A 147 17.55 -6.51 -3.66
C LEU A 147 17.63 -8.03 -3.50
N SER A 148 17.82 -8.80 -4.58
CA SER A 148 17.94 -10.26 -4.53
C SER A 148 19.04 -10.71 -3.57
N GLY A 149 20.20 -10.04 -3.60
CA GLY A 149 21.33 -10.32 -2.71
C GLY A 149 21.15 -9.80 -1.28
N PHE A 150 20.12 -9.00 -1.00
CA PHE A 150 19.86 -8.46 0.35
C PHE A 150 19.54 -9.58 1.37
N LYS A 151 19.14 -10.74 0.87
CA LYS A 151 18.90 -11.95 1.68
C LYS A 151 20.19 -12.46 2.32
N ASP A 152 21.32 -12.27 1.64
CA ASP A 152 22.63 -12.70 2.11
C ASP A 152 23.38 -11.55 2.80
N SER A 153 24.31 -11.88 3.71
CA SER A 153 25.20 -10.89 4.34
C SER A 153 26.19 -10.25 3.35
N THR A 154 26.18 -10.68 2.09
CA THR A 154 27.10 -10.27 1.02
C THR A 154 26.50 -9.23 0.07
N TRP A 155 25.31 -8.69 0.37
CA TRP A 155 24.70 -7.68 -0.49
C TRP A 155 25.66 -6.50 -0.70
N LYS A 156 25.83 -6.15 -1.97
CA LYS A 156 26.50 -4.93 -2.40
C LYS A 156 25.47 -4.09 -3.12
N GLU A 157 25.41 -2.82 -2.77
CA GLU A 157 24.61 -1.83 -3.49
C GLU A 157 24.94 -1.88 -4.98
N LYS A 158 23.96 -2.33 -5.77
CA LYS A 158 24.10 -2.47 -7.22
C LYS A 158 22.91 -1.83 -7.90
N ILE A 159 23.18 -0.71 -8.58
CA ILE A 159 22.25 -0.15 -9.55
C ILE A 159 22.26 -1.08 -10.75
N VAL A 160 21.10 -1.63 -11.08
CA VAL A 160 20.93 -2.51 -12.24
C VAL A 160 20.42 -1.75 -13.46
N GLY A 161 19.78 -0.60 -13.27
CA GLY A 161 19.34 0.23 -14.39
C GLY A 161 19.00 1.64 -13.96
N LYS A 162 19.00 2.56 -14.93
CA LYS A 162 18.64 3.96 -14.74
C LYS A 162 17.71 4.40 -15.84
N TRP A 163 16.75 5.23 -15.49
CA TRP A 163 15.86 5.88 -16.43
C TRP A 163 15.82 7.37 -16.16
N THR A 164 16.02 8.16 -17.22
CA THR A 164 15.91 9.61 -17.17
C THR A 164 15.42 10.11 -18.52
N ARG A 165 14.66 11.20 -18.49
CA ARG A 165 14.22 11.92 -19.68
C ARG A 165 14.87 13.30 -19.66
N LYS A 166 15.82 13.54 -20.57
CA LYS A 166 16.53 14.82 -20.65
C LYS A 166 15.51 15.97 -20.77
N GLY A 167 15.65 17.01 -19.97
CA GLY A 167 14.71 18.13 -20.00
C GLY A 167 13.46 17.96 -19.13
N ALA A 168 13.19 16.76 -18.61
CA ALA A 168 11.96 16.49 -17.88
C ALA A 168 12.17 16.44 -16.36
N LEU A 169 11.16 16.92 -15.64
CA LEU A 169 11.03 16.77 -14.20
C LEU A 169 10.00 15.68 -13.90
N ILE A 170 10.36 14.73 -13.04
CA ILE A 170 9.44 13.70 -12.57
C ILE A 170 8.57 14.32 -11.47
N ARG A 171 7.26 14.35 -11.69
CA ARG A 171 6.29 14.83 -10.70
C ARG A 171 5.93 13.73 -9.70
N ASP A 172 5.62 12.54 -10.22
CA ASP A 172 5.04 11.43 -9.47
C ASP A 172 5.43 10.09 -10.12
N VAL A 173 5.65 9.07 -9.30
CA VAL A 173 5.91 7.68 -9.72
C VAL A 173 5.03 6.70 -8.94
N VAL A 174 4.29 5.89 -9.70
CA VAL A 174 3.43 4.84 -9.17
C VAL A 174 3.85 3.50 -9.75
N VAL A 175 4.07 2.52 -8.87
CA VAL A 175 4.35 1.13 -9.25
C VAL A 175 3.03 0.39 -9.46
N ASN A 176 3.01 -0.51 -10.43
CA ASN A 176 1.86 -1.37 -10.69
C ASN A 176 1.66 -2.36 -9.53
N LYS A 177 0.46 -2.36 -8.95
CA LYS A 177 0.09 -3.33 -7.91
C LYS A 177 0.06 -4.78 -8.44
N ASP A 178 -0.21 -4.94 -9.73
CA ASP A 178 -0.09 -6.21 -10.43
C ASP A 178 1.35 -6.42 -10.91
N CYS A 179 2.13 -7.19 -10.15
CA CYS A 179 3.53 -7.49 -10.44
C CYS A 179 3.75 -8.37 -11.67
N SER A 180 2.67 -8.90 -12.27
CA SER A 180 2.71 -9.75 -13.46
C SER A 180 2.45 -8.97 -14.75
N ASN A 181 1.99 -7.72 -14.65
CA ASN A 181 1.71 -6.89 -15.81
C ASN A 181 3.00 -6.38 -16.47
N ASP A 182 2.94 -6.16 -17.79
CA ASP A 182 4.06 -5.61 -18.56
C ASP A 182 4.45 -4.20 -18.10
N ALA A 183 3.44 -3.37 -17.79
CA ALA A 183 3.63 -2.02 -17.27
C ALA A 183 3.98 -2.09 -15.79
N CYS A 184 5.24 -1.88 -15.46
CA CYS A 184 5.73 -1.93 -14.08
C CYS A 184 5.52 -0.61 -13.34
N LEU A 185 5.60 0.52 -14.05
CA LEU A 185 5.46 1.85 -13.45
C LEU A 185 4.76 2.83 -14.39
N ALA A 186 4.14 3.82 -13.78
CA ALA A 186 3.63 5.02 -14.42
C ALA A 186 4.38 6.23 -13.88
N VAL A 187 4.81 7.11 -14.79
CA VAL A 187 5.61 8.29 -14.45
C VAL A 187 4.94 9.54 -15.01
N SER A 188 4.61 10.49 -14.14
CA SER A 188 4.15 11.82 -14.54
C SER A 188 5.34 12.75 -14.74
N LEU A 189 5.40 13.38 -15.92
CA LEU A 189 6.51 14.23 -16.35
C LEU A 189 6.03 15.64 -16.67
N THR A 190 6.88 16.63 -16.37
CA THR A 190 6.79 17.99 -16.90
C THR A 190 8.03 18.27 -17.73
N GLN A 191 7.86 18.67 -19.00
CA GLN A 191 8.95 19.01 -19.90
C GLN A 191 8.54 20.15 -20.82
N ASN A 192 9.28 21.26 -20.82
CA ASN A 192 9.01 22.43 -21.68
C ASN A 192 7.52 22.86 -21.63
N ASP A 193 6.96 23.01 -20.43
CA ASP A 193 5.54 23.33 -20.17
C ASP A 193 4.51 22.30 -20.67
N SER A 194 4.95 21.22 -21.31
CA SER A 194 4.11 20.06 -21.60
C SER A 194 4.09 19.09 -20.42
N HIS A 195 2.92 18.50 -20.18
CA HIS A 195 2.74 17.46 -19.19
C HIS A 195 2.34 16.16 -19.87
N ARG A 196 2.99 15.06 -19.46
CA ARG A 196 2.70 13.74 -20.00
C ARG A 196 2.87 12.66 -18.95
N ILE A 197 2.25 11.52 -19.20
CA ILE A 197 2.38 10.31 -18.41
C ILE A 197 3.02 9.24 -19.29
N GLU A 198 4.10 8.64 -18.84
CA GLU A 198 4.75 7.50 -19.51
C GLU A 198 4.53 6.22 -18.68
N LEU A 199 4.03 5.16 -19.32
CA LEU A 199 3.98 3.82 -18.74
C LEU A 199 5.23 3.08 -19.17
N LEU A 200 5.98 2.55 -18.20
CA LEU A 200 7.25 1.88 -18.43
C LEU A 200 7.18 0.42 -17.99
N GLY A 201 7.79 -0.46 -18.77
CA GLY A 201 8.15 -1.82 -18.36
C GLY A 201 9.61 -1.87 -17.94
N ILE A 202 9.95 -2.72 -16.96
CA ILE A 202 11.35 -2.93 -16.50
C ILE A 202 11.75 -4.38 -16.74
N ARG A 203 12.53 -4.67 -17.78
CA ARG A 203 13.00 -6.05 -18.04
C ARG A 203 14.50 -6.16 -17.83
N ARG A 204 15.00 -7.37 -17.60
CA ARG A 204 16.45 -7.61 -17.68
C ARG A 204 16.92 -7.41 -19.11
N ASP A 205 18.15 -6.90 -19.24
CA ASP A 205 18.80 -6.85 -20.55
C ASP A 205 19.12 -8.28 -21.02
N ASP A 206 18.86 -8.55 -22.29
CA ASP A 206 19.12 -9.84 -22.92
C ASP A 206 20.64 -10.07 -23.06
N ASP A 207 21.42 -8.99 -23.21
CA ASP A 207 22.87 -9.02 -23.35
C ASP A 207 23.59 -9.04 -21.97
N ASP A 208 23.01 -8.40 -20.95
CA ASP A 208 23.52 -8.40 -19.57
C ASP A 208 22.38 -8.63 -18.56
N LEU A 209 22.18 -9.91 -18.20
CA LEU A 209 21.19 -10.36 -17.20
C LEU A 209 21.34 -9.71 -15.81
N SER A 210 22.44 -9.00 -15.58
CA SER A 210 22.76 -8.31 -14.35
C SER A 210 22.31 -6.84 -14.37
N SER A 211 21.81 -6.37 -15.51
CA SER A 211 21.28 -5.04 -15.76
C SER A 211 19.80 -5.10 -16.15
N VAL A 212 19.10 -3.97 -16.03
CA VAL A 212 17.70 -3.82 -16.42
C VAL A 212 17.52 -2.64 -17.36
N VAL A 213 16.64 -2.82 -18.35
CA VAL A 213 16.24 -1.84 -19.34
C VAL A 213 14.81 -1.39 -19.04
N PHE A 214 14.58 -0.09 -19.21
CA PHE A 214 13.26 0.53 -19.10
C PHE A 214 12.69 0.76 -20.50
N ASP A 215 11.58 0.10 -20.81
CA ASP A 215 10.88 0.23 -22.09
C ASP A 215 9.65 1.12 -21.92
N THR A 216 9.49 2.14 -22.76
CA THR A 216 8.25 2.95 -22.77
C THR A 216 7.16 2.19 -23.53
N LEU A 217 6.11 1.76 -22.82
CA LEU A 217 4.99 0.99 -23.37
C LEU A 217 3.89 1.89 -23.93
N ALA A 218 3.63 3.02 -23.26
CA ALA A 218 2.64 4.00 -23.69
C ALA A 218 3.00 5.40 -23.18
N THR A 219 2.55 6.41 -23.91
CA THR A 219 2.71 7.83 -23.55
C THR A 219 1.40 8.56 -23.76
N PHE A 220 0.98 9.34 -22.78
CA PHE A 220 -0.25 10.14 -22.81
C PHE A 220 0.08 11.60 -22.52
N GLU A 221 -0.37 12.52 -23.35
CA GLU A 221 -0.34 13.94 -23.00
C GLU A 221 -1.48 14.22 -22.01
N SER A 222 -1.13 14.74 -20.83
CA SER A 222 -2.10 15.01 -19.78
C SER A 222 -1.51 15.94 -18.74
N LEU A 223 -2.31 16.91 -18.29
CA LEU A 223 -1.99 17.76 -17.13
C LEU A 223 -2.09 17.01 -15.80
N HIS A 224 -2.61 15.78 -15.82
CA HIS A 224 -2.88 14.97 -14.64
C HIS A 224 -1.59 14.34 -14.12
N ARG A 225 -1.55 14.11 -12.80
CA ARG A 225 -0.59 13.21 -12.18
C ARG A 225 -1.15 11.80 -12.10
N VAL A 226 -0.30 10.79 -12.18
CA VAL A 226 -0.69 9.42 -11.88
C VAL A 226 -0.91 9.26 -10.37
N ILE A 227 -1.93 8.50 -9.99
CA ILE A 227 -2.29 8.23 -8.59
C ILE A 227 -2.22 6.74 -8.26
N SER A 228 -2.67 5.87 -9.17
CA SER A 228 -2.65 4.41 -8.98
C SER A 228 -2.47 3.71 -10.32
N LEU A 229 -1.79 2.56 -10.31
CA LEU A 229 -1.64 1.66 -11.44
C LEU A 229 -1.93 0.23 -10.96
N GLU A 230 -2.90 -0.43 -11.56
CA GLU A 230 -3.31 -1.79 -11.23
C GLU A 230 -3.67 -2.56 -12.50
N GLY A 231 -2.80 -3.52 -12.86
CA GLY A 231 -2.91 -4.24 -14.12
C GLY A 231 -2.86 -3.30 -15.31
N ASP A 232 -3.89 -3.36 -16.15
CA ASP A 232 -4.03 -2.49 -17.32
C ASP A 232 -4.72 -1.14 -17.02
N ILE A 233 -5.12 -0.89 -15.77
CA ILE A 233 -5.89 0.30 -15.38
C ILE A 233 -4.99 1.29 -14.65
N CYS A 234 -4.99 2.53 -15.15
CA CYS A 234 -4.27 3.67 -14.58
C CYS A 234 -5.27 4.73 -14.12
N ALA A 235 -5.15 5.17 -12.87
CA ALA A 235 -5.90 6.30 -12.34
C ALA A 235 -5.02 7.55 -12.35
N THR A 236 -5.51 8.63 -12.93
CA THR A 236 -4.81 9.92 -12.97
C THR A 236 -5.73 11.03 -12.48
N SER A 237 -5.18 12.07 -11.87
CA SER A 237 -5.96 13.20 -11.36
C SER A 237 -5.24 14.51 -11.56
N ASN A 238 -5.98 15.58 -11.79
CA ASN A 238 -5.44 16.94 -11.71
C ASN A 238 -5.51 17.48 -10.26
N ASP A 239 -4.95 18.67 -10.04
CA ASP A 239 -4.98 19.31 -8.72
C ASP A 239 -6.33 19.99 -8.41
N THR A 240 -7.33 19.87 -9.29
CA THR A 240 -8.68 20.45 -9.10
C THR A 240 -9.67 19.40 -8.59
N THR A 241 -10.29 18.62 -9.47
CA THR A 241 -11.42 17.73 -9.15
C THR A 241 -11.58 16.55 -10.10
N GLU A 242 -10.88 16.51 -11.24
CA GLU A 242 -11.11 15.49 -12.25
C GLU A 242 -10.21 14.29 -12.02
N ILE A 243 -10.79 13.10 -12.09
CA ILE A 243 -10.08 11.84 -12.01
C ILE A 243 -10.41 11.03 -13.25
N HIS A 244 -9.37 10.60 -13.94
CA HIS A 244 -9.46 9.77 -15.13
C HIS A 244 -9.07 8.34 -14.78
N ILE A 245 -9.89 7.38 -15.19
CA ILE A 245 -9.63 5.96 -15.15
C ILE A 245 -9.37 5.51 -16.58
N LEU A 246 -8.12 5.20 -16.88
CA LEU A 246 -7.65 4.84 -18.21
C LEU A 246 -7.31 3.36 -18.25
N ASN A 247 -7.94 2.58 -19.13
CA ASN A 247 -7.34 1.30 -19.53
C ASN A 247 -6.36 1.58 -20.66
N TRP A 248 -5.07 1.55 -20.37
CA TRP A 248 -4.05 1.99 -21.33
C TRP A 248 -3.91 1.04 -22.52
N ARG A 249 -4.18 -0.26 -22.30
CA ARG A 249 -4.10 -1.30 -23.33
C ARG A 249 -5.29 -1.23 -24.30
N LYS A 250 -6.48 -1.00 -23.76
CA LYS A 250 -7.73 -0.89 -24.54
C LYS A 250 -8.05 0.54 -25.00
N LYS A 251 -7.25 1.52 -24.60
CA LYS A 251 -7.40 2.95 -24.92
C LYS A 251 -8.79 3.52 -24.59
N CYS A 252 -9.40 3.09 -23.48
CA CYS A 252 -10.70 3.61 -23.04
C CYS A 252 -10.56 4.49 -21.81
N LEU A 253 -11.43 5.49 -21.70
CA LEU A 253 -11.37 6.52 -20.66
C LEU A 253 -12.70 6.64 -19.91
N GLY A 254 -12.64 6.51 -18.59
CA GLY A 254 -13.68 6.91 -17.67
C GLY A 254 -13.30 8.18 -16.93
N VAL A 255 -14.25 9.07 -16.69
CA VAL A 255 -14.07 10.28 -15.88
C VAL A 255 -14.95 10.16 -14.64
N LEU A 256 -14.33 10.19 -13.46
CA LEU A 256 -15.06 10.23 -12.21
C LEU A 256 -15.34 11.70 -11.89
N GLN A 257 -16.62 12.08 -11.86
CA GLN A 257 -17.03 13.44 -11.54
C GLN A 257 -17.07 13.65 -10.03
N TYR A 258 -16.64 14.82 -9.58
CA TYR A 258 -16.75 15.23 -8.19
C TYR A 258 -18.05 16.01 -7.98
N ASP A 259 -18.94 15.50 -7.13
CA ASP A 259 -20.33 15.96 -7.02
C ASP A 259 -20.54 17.30 -6.30
N ASP A 260 -19.50 17.90 -5.74
CA ASP A 260 -19.66 19.12 -4.93
C ASP A 260 -19.13 20.38 -5.64
N PRO A 261 -19.96 21.04 -6.47
CA PRO A 261 -19.58 22.29 -7.13
C PRO A 261 -19.45 23.46 -6.15
N THR A 262 -20.01 23.36 -4.94
CA THR A 262 -19.99 24.47 -3.97
C THR A 262 -18.65 24.66 -3.29
N ILE A 263 -17.85 23.58 -3.20
CA ILE A 263 -16.52 23.59 -2.59
C ILE A 263 -15.42 23.85 -3.64
N ALA A 264 -15.66 23.48 -4.90
CA ALA A 264 -14.67 23.53 -5.98
C ALA A 264 -13.96 24.89 -6.11
N ASP A 265 -14.65 25.99 -5.78
CA ASP A 265 -14.12 27.34 -5.92
C ASP A 265 -13.26 27.82 -4.73
N THR A 266 -13.35 27.18 -3.56
CA THR A 266 -12.70 27.69 -2.33
C THR A 266 -11.58 26.82 -1.79
N ILE A 267 -11.66 25.49 -1.96
CA ILE A 267 -10.63 24.58 -1.45
C ILE A 267 -10.42 23.45 -2.46
N PRO A 268 -9.19 23.25 -2.97
CA PRO A 268 -8.91 22.21 -3.95
C PRO A 268 -9.23 20.82 -3.36
N ALA A 269 -10.09 20.06 -4.06
CA ALA A 269 -10.38 18.67 -3.74
C ALA A 269 -9.25 17.78 -4.26
N ARG A 270 -8.04 17.99 -3.73
CA ARG A 270 -6.83 17.26 -4.15
C ARG A 270 -7.05 15.76 -3.93
N CYS A 271 -7.01 14.96 -5.00
CA CYS A 271 -7.06 13.51 -4.94
C CYS A 271 -5.76 12.97 -4.32
N LEU A 272 -5.85 12.33 -3.16
CA LEU A 272 -4.71 11.75 -2.45
C LEU A 272 -4.45 10.30 -2.86
N GLN A 273 -5.50 9.51 -3.03
CA GLN A 273 -5.38 8.08 -3.33
C GLN A 273 -6.58 7.59 -4.15
N VAL A 274 -6.33 6.67 -5.07
CA VAL A 274 -7.37 5.86 -5.75
C VAL A 274 -7.09 4.39 -5.47
N ALA A 275 -8.12 3.62 -5.15
CA ALA A 275 -8.04 2.19 -4.94
C ALA A 275 -9.19 1.48 -5.68
N PHE A 276 -8.85 0.39 -6.38
CA PHE A 276 -9.82 -0.47 -7.04
C PHE A 276 -10.24 -1.56 -6.06
N ALA A 277 -11.53 -1.64 -5.75
CA ALA A 277 -12.08 -2.61 -4.82
C ALA A 277 -13.18 -3.43 -5.50
N HIS A 278 -13.70 -4.45 -4.81
CA HIS A 278 -14.74 -5.31 -5.36
C HIS A 278 -15.98 -4.47 -5.78
N GLU A 279 -16.31 -4.47 -7.07
CA GLU A 279 -17.44 -3.76 -7.69
C GLU A 279 -17.49 -2.23 -7.47
N CYS A 280 -16.41 -1.60 -7.03
CA CYS A 280 -16.34 -0.15 -6.88
C CYS A 280 -14.93 0.43 -7.02
N ILE A 281 -14.85 1.73 -7.22
CA ILE A 281 -13.61 2.50 -7.12
C ILE A 281 -13.72 3.41 -5.91
N ILE A 282 -12.70 3.40 -5.05
CA ILE A 282 -12.64 4.24 -3.87
C ILE A 282 -11.66 5.37 -4.16
N VAL A 283 -12.12 6.59 -3.96
CA VAL A 283 -11.33 7.81 -4.14
C VAL A 283 -11.22 8.53 -2.82
N GLY A 284 -9.98 8.77 -2.39
CA GLY A 284 -9.65 9.57 -1.24
C GLY A 284 -9.22 10.97 -1.65
N PHE A 285 -10.00 11.97 -1.27
CA PHE A 285 -9.66 13.38 -1.39
C PHE A 285 -9.18 13.93 -0.04
N ALA A 286 -8.56 15.12 -0.07
CA ALA A 286 -8.10 15.79 1.15
C ALA A 286 -9.20 16.04 2.20
N ARG A 287 -10.48 16.09 1.82
CA ARG A 287 -11.63 16.38 2.72
C ARG A 287 -12.80 15.42 2.56
N SER A 288 -12.66 14.38 1.74
CA SER A 288 -13.74 13.43 1.53
C SER A 288 -13.22 12.09 1.06
N ILE A 289 -14.00 11.05 1.31
CA ILE A 289 -13.85 9.74 0.70
C ILE A 289 -15.08 9.58 -0.20
N SER A 290 -14.91 9.11 -1.42
CA SER A 290 -16.02 8.89 -2.35
C SER A 290 -15.95 7.48 -2.93
N LEU A 291 -17.11 6.84 -3.03
CA LEU A 291 -17.31 5.53 -3.63
C LEU A 291 -17.88 5.74 -5.03
N TYR A 292 -17.28 5.15 -6.06
CA TYR A 292 -17.74 5.17 -7.44
C TYR A 292 -18.07 3.75 -7.91
N PRO A 293 -18.94 3.58 -8.92
CA PRO A 293 -19.16 2.26 -9.51
C PRO A 293 -17.86 1.70 -10.12
N ALA A 294 -17.74 0.36 -10.18
CA ALA A 294 -16.62 -0.28 -10.86
C ALA A 294 -16.46 0.21 -12.30
N PHE A 295 -15.21 0.38 -12.73
CA PHE A 295 -14.90 0.73 -14.10
C PHE A 295 -15.23 -0.44 -15.03
N ARG A 296 -16.37 -0.35 -15.69
CA ARG A 296 -16.78 -1.29 -16.72
C ARG A 296 -16.50 -0.66 -18.07
N LEU A 297 -15.68 -1.36 -18.85
CA LEU A 297 -15.45 -1.03 -20.24
C LEU A 297 -16.82 -1.02 -20.94
N PRO A 298 -17.16 0.03 -21.72
CA PRO A 298 -18.28 -0.08 -22.62
C PRO A 298 -18.07 -1.36 -23.46
N PHE A 299 -19.05 -2.25 -23.44
CA PHE A 299 -19.01 -3.44 -24.28
C PHE A 299 -18.72 -2.95 -25.69
N GLU A 300 -17.68 -3.51 -26.32
CA GLU A 300 -17.34 -3.23 -27.72
C GLU A 300 -18.63 -3.38 -28.51
N SER A 301 -19.25 -2.26 -28.87
CA SER A 301 -20.48 -2.25 -29.62
C SER A 301 -20.10 -2.79 -30.99
N SER A 302 -20.34 -4.08 -31.17
CA SER A 302 -19.67 -4.97 -32.12
C SER A 302 -20.10 -4.75 -33.58
N SER A 303 -20.33 -3.51 -34.02
CA SER A 303 -20.89 -3.25 -35.35
C SER A 303 -20.45 -1.95 -36.05
N GLY A 304 -19.56 -1.14 -35.48
CA GLY A 304 -19.08 0.09 -36.13
C GLY A 304 -17.70 -0.07 -36.77
N SER A 305 -17.64 -0.17 -38.10
CA SER A 305 -16.40 -0.10 -38.90
C SER A 305 -15.53 1.11 -38.50
N LEU A 306 -14.40 0.84 -37.84
CA LEU A 306 -13.38 1.85 -37.44
C LEU A 306 -12.73 2.45 -38.70
N ASN A 307 -13.14 3.66 -39.07
CA ASN A 307 -12.29 4.54 -39.87
C ASN A 307 -11.15 5.07 -38.99
N SER A 308 -9.95 5.06 -39.56
CA SER A 308 -8.64 5.05 -38.91
C SER A 308 -8.14 6.37 -38.30
N ASP A 309 -9.01 7.24 -37.78
CA ASP A 309 -8.55 8.41 -37.02
C ASP A 309 -8.67 8.16 -35.53
N GLU A 310 -7.52 8.16 -34.85
CA GLU A 310 -7.23 7.87 -33.43
C GLU A 310 -7.95 8.79 -32.42
N THR A 311 -9.26 8.96 -32.55
CA THR A 311 -10.05 9.74 -31.60
C THR A 311 -10.45 8.83 -30.45
N ILE A 312 -10.16 9.25 -29.22
CA ILE A 312 -10.47 8.51 -27.98
C ILE A 312 -11.94 8.08 -28.01
N ALA A 313 -12.16 6.76 -28.00
CA ALA A 313 -13.48 6.15 -28.01
C ALA A 313 -14.22 6.51 -26.70
N GLU A 314 -15.41 7.10 -26.86
CA GLU A 314 -16.45 7.34 -25.84
C GLU A 314 -15.98 7.55 -24.39
N CYS A 315 -15.87 8.81 -23.98
CA CYS A 315 -15.66 9.20 -22.60
C CYS A 315 -16.91 8.93 -21.75
N HIS A 316 -16.79 8.08 -20.73
CA HIS A 316 -17.88 7.76 -19.81
C HIS A 316 -17.73 8.51 -18.49
N CYS A 317 -18.75 9.29 -18.10
CA CYS A 317 -18.76 10.01 -16.83
C CYS A 317 -19.44 9.16 -15.74
N TYR A 318 -18.78 9.01 -14.60
CA TYR A 318 -19.31 8.28 -13.44
C TYR A 318 -19.59 9.25 -12.30
N GLN A 319 -20.79 9.15 -11.72
CA GLN A 319 -21.15 9.81 -10.47
C GLN A 319 -20.72 8.93 -9.29
N PRO A 320 -20.35 9.51 -8.13
CA PRO A 320 -20.13 8.76 -6.93
C PRO A 320 -21.46 8.15 -6.44
N LEU A 321 -21.39 6.90 -6.00
CA LEU A 321 -22.45 6.19 -5.33
C LEU A 321 -22.69 6.74 -3.91
N ALA A 322 -21.63 7.16 -3.24
CA ALA A 322 -21.68 7.75 -1.90
C ALA A 322 -20.45 8.61 -1.61
N THR A 323 -20.60 9.65 -0.79
CA THR A 323 -19.51 10.54 -0.37
C THR A 323 -19.61 10.86 1.13
N CYS A 324 -18.49 10.81 1.83
CA CYS A 324 -18.34 11.05 3.25
C CYS A 324 -17.31 12.16 3.41
N ARG A 325 -17.69 13.24 4.09
CA ARG A 325 -16.78 14.33 4.41
C ARG A 325 -15.96 13.97 5.63
N ILE A 326 -14.68 14.30 5.58
CA ILE A 326 -13.71 14.15 6.66
C ILE A 326 -13.02 15.49 6.90
N ASP A 327 -12.31 15.61 8.02
CA ASP A 327 -11.45 16.76 8.28
C ASP A 327 -10.32 16.85 7.23
N TRP A 328 -9.62 17.98 7.21
CA TRP A 328 -8.48 18.16 6.30
C TRP A 328 -7.41 17.10 6.54
N THR A 329 -7.05 16.41 5.47
CA THR A 329 -6.00 15.40 5.44
C THR A 329 -4.96 15.75 4.40
N ASP A 330 -3.69 15.61 4.78
CA ASP A 330 -2.57 15.89 3.89
C ASP A 330 -2.00 14.60 3.26
N CYS A 331 -2.26 13.45 3.87
CA CYS A 331 -1.88 12.14 3.36
C CYS A 331 -2.95 11.08 3.69
N MET A 332 -3.13 10.15 2.76
CA MET A 332 -4.02 9.00 2.88
C MET A 332 -3.37 7.77 2.27
N SER A 333 -3.45 6.64 2.98
CA SER A 333 -3.12 5.32 2.45
C SER A 333 -4.38 4.46 2.49
N VAL A 334 -4.72 3.86 1.36
CA VAL A 334 -5.89 2.99 1.23
C VAL A 334 -5.43 1.62 0.77
N VAL A 335 -5.81 0.58 1.51
CA VAL A 335 -5.48 -0.80 1.17
C VAL A 335 -6.75 -1.60 1.02
N VAL A 336 -6.87 -2.23 -0.14
CA VAL A 336 -7.89 -3.23 -0.44
C VAL A 336 -7.21 -4.58 -0.24
N PRO A 337 -7.55 -5.32 0.82
CA PRO A 337 -6.96 -6.64 1.01
C PRO A 337 -7.41 -7.59 -0.12
N PRO A 338 -6.60 -8.60 -0.47
CA PRO A 338 -6.95 -9.53 -1.52
C PRO A 338 -8.25 -10.27 -1.19
N THR A 339 -9.09 -10.44 -2.21
CA THR A 339 -10.27 -11.29 -2.12
C THR A 339 -9.84 -12.74 -2.28
N TYR A 340 -10.30 -13.59 -1.36
CA TYR A 340 -10.04 -15.02 -1.46
C TYR A 340 -11.23 -15.68 -2.16
N PRO A 341 -11.00 -16.54 -3.17
CA PRO A 341 -12.09 -17.31 -3.73
C PRO A 341 -12.72 -18.15 -2.60
N PRO A 342 -14.06 -18.21 -2.51
CA PRO A 342 -14.72 -19.10 -1.56
C PRO A 342 -14.24 -20.53 -1.81
N ASP A 343 -13.90 -21.25 -0.74
CA ASP A 343 -13.60 -22.68 -0.83
C ASP A 343 -14.78 -23.39 -1.50
N LEU A 344 -14.49 -24.16 -2.56
CA LEU A 344 -15.51 -24.85 -3.35
C LEU A 344 -16.17 -26.02 -2.58
N ASP A 345 -15.65 -26.37 -1.41
CA ASP A 345 -16.08 -27.52 -0.64
C ASP A 345 -16.97 -27.06 0.55
N GLU A 346 -18.28 -27.15 0.33
CA GLU A 346 -19.39 -27.04 1.31
C GLU A 346 -19.71 -25.64 1.87
N SER A 347 -20.38 -24.85 1.03
CA SER A 347 -21.02 -23.58 1.36
C SER A 347 -22.04 -23.68 2.50
N THR A 348 -21.67 -23.32 3.72
CA THR A 348 -22.63 -22.75 4.65
C THR A 348 -22.72 -21.24 4.41
N SER A 349 -23.92 -20.67 4.51
CA SER A 349 -24.15 -19.25 4.25
C SER A 349 -23.34 -18.31 5.17
N GLU A 350 -22.79 -18.83 6.27
CA GLU A 350 -21.93 -18.07 7.18
C GLU A 350 -20.52 -17.83 6.59
N ASP A 351 -20.04 -18.65 5.65
CA ASP A 351 -18.69 -18.55 5.09
C ASP A 351 -18.54 -17.44 4.02
N LEU A 352 -19.66 -16.94 3.47
CA LEU A 352 -19.65 -15.87 2.46
C LEU A 352 -19.15 -14.54 3.03
N GLU A 353 -19.37 -14.26 4.31
CA GLU A 353 -18.89 -13.02 4.95
C GLU A 353 -17.37 -12.95 5.04
N ASP A 354 -16.68 -14.09 5.05
CA ASP A 354 -15.22 -14.16 5.15
C ASP A 354 -14.52 -13.97 3.77
N THR A 355 -15.28 -13.92 2.67
CA THR A 355 -14.70 -13.80 1.31
C THR A 355 -14.19 -12.40 0.98
N LEU A 356 -14.87 -11.37 1.46
CA LEU A 356 -14.52 -9.97 1.21
C LEU A 356 -13.97 -9.34 2.50
N ALA A 357 -12.68 -9.04 2.50
CA ALA A 357 -12.05 -8.33 3.59
C ALA A 357 -12.45 -6.83 3.58
N PRO A 358 -12.52 -6.17 4.75
CA PRO A 358 -12.80 -4.74 4.81
C PRO A 358 -11.67 -3.93 4.17
N VAL A 359 -12.04 -2.85 3.47
CA VAL A 359 -11.06 -1.88 2.97
C VAL A 359 -10.55 -1.04 4.15
N LEU A 360 -9.24 -0.88 4.23
CA LEU A 360 -8.58 -0.18 5.33
C LEU A 360 -8.08 1.19 4.86
N PHE A 361 -8.28 2.19 5.70
CA PHE A 361 -7.83 3.56 5.45
C PHE A 361 -6.94 4.01 6.60
N LEU A 362 -5.81 4.62 6.27
CA LEU A 362 -4.96 5.32 7.21
C LEU A 362 -4.82 6.77 6.73
N LEU A 363 -5.23 7.71 7.56
CA LEU A 363 -5.23 9.13 7.22
C LEU A 363 -4.43 9.90 8.25
N ARG A 364 -3.72 10.94 7.81
CA ARG A 364 -3.19 11.95 8.71
C ARG A 364 -4.09 13.18 8.63
N ALA A 365 -4.85 13.40 9.69
CA ALA A 365 -5.68 14.58 9.84
C ALA A 365 -4.84 15.72 10.44
N GLU A 366 -4.98 16.89 9.84
CA GLU A 366 -4.42 18.15 10.32
C GLU A 366 -5.54 19.05 10.85
N SER A 367 -5.29 19.69 11.99
CA SER A 367 -6.24 20.63 12.58
C SER A 367 -6.41 21.83 11.66
N GLU A 368 -7.65 22.17 11.30
CA GLU A 368 -7.95 23.38 10.54
C GLU A 368 -7.64 24.66 11.31
N ASP A 369 -7.65 24.59 12.65
CA ASP A 369 -7.31 25.72 13.48
C ASP A 369 -5.78 25.85 13.60
N PRO A 370 -5.17 26.90 13.01
CA PRO A 370 -3.73 27.10 13.04
C PRO A 370 -3.20 27.34 14.47
N TRP A 371 -4.06 27.70 15.43
CA TRP A 371 -3.68 28.12 16.78
C TRP A 371 -3.71 27.00 17.83
N THR A 372 -4.46 25.91 17.62
CA THR A 372 -4.56 24.78 18.57
C THR A 372 -3.56 23.64 18.31
N SER A 373 -2.59 23.86 17.42
CA SER A 373 -2.22 22.87 16.40
C SER A 373 -0.94 22.06 16.65
N ASN A 374 -0.57 21.71 17.88
CA ASN A 374 0.58 20.80 18.08
C ASN A 374 0.21 19.30 17.99
N VAL A 375 -1.08 18.99 17.86
CA VAL A 375 -1.58 17.62 17.78
C VAL A 375 -2.16 17.38 16.40
N HIS A 376 -1.46 16.59 15.59
CA HIS A 376 -2.09 15.91 14.46
C HIS A 376 -2.60 14.57 14.93
N THR A 377 -3.51 13.98 14.15
CA THR A 377 -3.99 12.63 14.43
C THR A 377 -3.81 11.75 13.22
N ILE A 378 -3.39 10.52 13.48
CA ILE A 378 -3.44 9.43 12.51
C ILE A 378 -4.73 8.68 12.81
N MET A 379 -5.63 8.63 11.83
CA MET A 379 -6.93 8.01 11.94
C MET A 379 -6.98 6.75 11.09
N HIS A 380 -7.55 5.69 11.66
CA HIS A 380 -7.78 4.43 10.97
C HIS A 380 -9.27 4.23 10.76
N TYR A 381 -9.70 4.04 9.52
CA TYR A 381 -11.08 3.70 9.18
C TYR A 381 -11.15 2.34 8.51
N LYS A 382 -12.32 1.72 8.61
CA LYS A 382 -12.67 0.47 7.96
C LYS A 382 -13.94 0.65 7.17
N LEU A 383 -13.97 0.10 5.97
CA LEU A 383 -15.16 0.05 5.13
C LEU A 383 -15.51 -1.42 4.91
N HIS A 384 -16.56 -1.88 5.59
CA HIS A 384 -17.00 -3.27 5.55
C HIS A 384 -17.84 -3.53 4.30
N PRO A 385 -17.75 -4.72 3.68
CA PRO A 385 -18.65 -5.12 2.59
C PRO A 385 -20.12 -5.12 3.06
N ASP A 386 -21.05 -4.66 2.22
CA ASP A 386 -22.48 -4.70 2.54
C ASP A 386 -23.03 -6.10 2.26
N ARG A 387 -23.49 -6.79 3.31
CA ARG A 387 -24.01 -8.15 3.20
C ARG A 387 -25.17 -8.26 2.21
N ARG A 388 -26.02 -7.23 2.13
CA ARG A 388 -27.20 -7.23 1.24
C ARG A 388 -26.78 -7.24 -0.23
N PHE A 389 -25.65 -6.61 -0.55
CA PHE A 389 -25.10 -6.62 -1.90
C PHE A 389 -24.57 -8.01 -2.27
N ILE A 390 -23.85 -8.66 -1.34
CA ILE A 390 -23.32 -10.02 -1.53
C ILE A 390 -24.46 -11.03 -1.71
N GLU A 391 -25.49 -10.97 -0.87
CA GLU A 391 -26.66 -11.86 -0.95
C GLU A 391 -27.40 -11.75 -2.29
N GLN A 392 -27.44 -10.55 -2.90
CA GLN A 392 -28.06 -10.35 -4.21
C GLN A 392 -27.24 -10.89 -5.39
N GLN A 393 -25.93 -11.05 -5.23
CA GLN A 393 -25.08 -11.60 -6.29
C GLN A 393 -25.12 -13.12 -6.36
N VAL A 394 -25.47 -13.80 -5.27
CA VAL A 394 -25.63 -15.25 -5.28
C VAL A 394 -26.85 -15.59 -6.13
N PRO A 395 -26.69 -16.31 -7.26
CA PRO A 395 -27.82 -16.71 -8.08
C PRO A 395 -28.74 -17.61 -7.24
N GLY A 396 -29.83 -17.03 -6.74
CA GLY A 396 -30.84 -17.79 -6.04
C GLY A 396 -31.35 -18.93 -6.93
N PRO A 397 -31.78 -20.07 -6.36
CA PRO A 397 -32.46 -21.08 -7.14
C PRO A 397 -33.61 -20.40 -7.90
N PRO A 398 -33.80 -20.70 -9.20
CA PRO A 398 -34.74 -19.99 -10.04
C PRO A 398 -36.13 -20.07 -9.42
N GLU A 399 -36.57 -18.98 -8.78
CA GLU A 399 -37.86 -18.97 -8.12
C GLU A 399 -38.97 -19.17 -9.16
N PRO A 400 -39.87 -20.15 -8.96
CA PRO A 400 -40.97 -20.36 -9.87
C PRO A 400 -42.00 -19.22 -9.72
N ASN A 401 -41.97 -18.29 -10.68
CA ASN A 401 -42.88 -17.17 -10.93
C ASN A 401 -42.61 -15.89 -10.11
N PRO A 402 -41.88 -14.92 -10.68
CA PRO A 402 -41.86 -13.56 -10.15
C PRO A 402 -43.24 -12.94 -10.33
N ARG A 403 -44.04 -12.89 -9.26
CA ARG A 403 -45.21 -12.01 -9.22
C ARG A 403 -44.67 -10.58 -9.19
N SER A 404 -44.79 -9.93 -10.34
CA SER A 404 -44.54 -8.50 -10.59
C SER A 404 -45.24 -7.62 -9.57
N THR A 405 -44.61 -7.44 -8.41
CA THR A 405 -44.96 -6.42 -7.44
C THR A 405 -43.95 -5.31 -7.67
N GLU A 406 -44.44 -4.26 -8.33
CA GLU A 406 -43.74 -3.00 -8.58
C GLU A 406 -43.38 -2.38 -7.22
N SER A 407 -42.22 -2.74 -6.68
CA SER A 407 -41.72 -2.13 -5.45
C SER A 407 -41.04 -0.81 -5.80
N GLU A 408 -41.80 0.27 -5.66
CA GLU A 408 -41.35 1.64 -5.76
C GLU A 408 -40.22 1.93 -4.74
N ASN A 409 -39.24 2.73 -5.17
CA ASN A 409 -37.99 3.12 -4.49
C ASN A 409 -36.87 2.08 -4.42
N GLY A 410 -36.38 1.66 -5.60
CA GLY A 410 -35.13 0.92 -5.76
C GLY A 410 -33.89 1.77 -5.44
N ALA A 411 -33.66 2.05 -4.15
CA ALA A 411 -32.37 2.55 -3.71
C ALA A 411 -31.29 1.52 -4.10
N SER A 412 -30.34 1.92 -4.93
CA SER A 412 -29.23 1.06 -5.34
C SER A 412 -28.49 0.59 -4.08
N ILE A 413 -28.40 -0.73 -3.88
CA ILE A 413 -27.59 -1.29 -2.80
C ILE A 413 -26.12 -1.02 -3.11
N LEU A 414 -25.38 -0.53 -2.11
CA LEU A 414 -23.96 -0.24 -2.24
C LEU A 414 -23.14 -1.51 -2.00
N PRO A 415 -21.97 -1.69 -2.63
CA PRO A 415 -21.10 -2.84 -2.39
C PRO A 415 -20.47 -2.85 -0.99
N TYR A 416 -20.44 -1.69 -0.31
CA TYR A 416 -19.86 -1.53 1.03
C TYR A 416 -20.77 -0.71 1.94
N GLU A 417 -20.72 -1.00 3.25
CA GLU A 417 -21.41 -0.28 4.30
C GLU A 417 -20.83 1.13 4.45
N TYR A 418 -21.60 2.16 4.07
CA TYR A 418 -21.11 3.52 3.97
C TYR A 418 -21.80 4.47 4.97
N PRO A 419 -21.10 5.40 5.65
CA PRO A 419 -19.68 5.78 5.51
C PRO A 419 -18.68 4.83 6.21
N PRO A 420 -17.36 4.93 5.91
CA PRO A 420 -16.33 4.17 6.62
C PRO A 420 -16.38 4.41 8.13
N ALA A 421 -16.28 3.34 8.93
CA ALA A 421 -16.29 3.41 10.38
C ALA A 421 -14.89 3.70 10.95
N THR A 422 -14.76 4.67 11.85
CA THR A 422 -13.50 4.92 12.56
C THR A 422 -13.19 3.78 13.52
N SER A 423 -12.05 3.12 13.32
CA SER A 423 -11.63 1.98 14.13
C SER A 423 -10.60 2.36 15.19
N ALA A 424 -9.70 3.31 14.91
CA ALA A 424 -8.69 3.76 15.86
C ALA A 424 -8.21 5.18 15.53
N TYR A 425 -7.64 5.86 16.52
CA TYR A 425 -6.91 7.10 16.31
C TYR A 425 -5.64 7.12 17.17
N MET A 426 -4.60 7.77 16.67
CA MET A 426 -3.33 7.94 17.35
C MET A 426 -2.93 9.41 17.29
N ARG A 427 -2.42 9.94 18.40
CA ARG A 427 -1.86 11.28 18.42
C ARG A 427 -0.46 11.26 17.83
N TYR A 428 -0.15 12.29 17.06
CA TYR A 428 1.12 12.48 16.38
C TYR A 428 1.63 13.89 16.63
N HIS A 429 2.95 14.04 16.75
CA HIS A 429 3.57 15.33 17.04
C HIS A 429 3.72 16.17 15.77
N ARG A 430 3.34 17.45 15.85
CA ARG A 430 3.69 18.40 14.79
C ARG A 430 5.19 18.67 14.78
N GLY A 431 5.78 18.64 13.59
CA GLY A 431 7.20 18.92 13.39
C GLY A 431 7.50 19.38 11.98
N PHE A 432 8.78 19.41 11.63
CA PHE A 432 9.20 19.67 10.26
C PHE A 432 9.08 18.37 9.46
N LEU A 433 7.91 18.13 8.88
CA LEU A 433 7.62 16.89 8.17
C LEU A 433 8.13 16.96 6.73
N ARG A 434 9.22 16.26 6.45
CA ARG A 434 9.78 16.11 5.09
C ARG A 434 9.24 14.89 4.36
N CYS A 435 8.98 13.82 5.09
CA CYS A 435 8.32 12.62 4.58
C CYS A 435 6.84 12.64 5.02
N PRO A 436 5.93 13.14 4.18
CA PRO A 436 4.51 13.15 4.50
C PRO A 436 3.86 11.78 4.33
N ASP A 437 4.58 10.77 3.83
CA ASP A 437 3.99 9.50 3.42
C ASP A 437 3.47 8.70 4.61
N LEU A 438 2.37 7.99 4.35
CA LEU A 438 1.82 6.97 5.21
C LEU A 438 1.87 5.64 4.46
N ALA A 439 2.36 4.60 5.12
CA ALA A 439 2.30 3.26 4.60
C ALA A 439 1.30 2.44 5.42
N LEU A 440 0.38 1.77 4.73
CA LEU A 440 -0.52 0.79 5.32
C LEU A 440 -0.35 -0.52 4.57
N GLY A 441 -0.18 -1.61 5.29
CA GLY A 441 -0.14 -2.96 4.76
C GLY A 441 -1.53 -3.61 4.68
N PRO A 442 -1.75 -4.59 3.78
CA PRO A 442 -2.99 -5.40 3.70
C PRO A 442 -3.50 -5.99 5.00
N CYS A 443 -2.62 -6.21 5.97
CA CYS A 443 -2.93 -6.83 7.26
C CYS A 443 -3.00 -5.82 8.39
N GLY A 444 -3.02 -4.53 8.05
CA GLY A 444 -3.21 -3.44 9.00
C GLY A 444 -1.94 -2.93 9.66
N THR A 445 -0.75 -3.35 9.22
CA THR A 445 0.49 -2.72 9.69
C THR A 445 0.60 -1.31 9.12
N ALA A 446 0.57 -0.32 10.00
CA ALA A 446 0.66 1.08 9.64
C ALA A 446 2.04 1.63 10.02
N LEU A 447 2.69 2.34 9.10
CA LEU A 447 3.98 3.00 9.30
C LEU A 447 3.92 4.47 8.90
N TRP A 448 4.70 5.27 9.62
CA TRP A 448 4.87 6.68 9.34
C TRP A 448 6.15 7.20 9.98
N VAL A 449 6.70 8.27 9.42
CA VAL A 449 7.81 8.98 10.05
C VAL A 449 7.23 9.98 11.05
N ASN A 450 7.72 9.97 12.29
CA ASN A 450 7.45 11.02 13.27
C ASN A 450 8.58 12.05 13.23
N PRO A 451 8.25 13.34 13.06
CA PRO A 451 9.21 14.34 12.69
C PRO A 451 9.93 14.80 13.95
N ARG A 452 11.01 15.54 13.75
CA ARG A 452 11.67 16.24 14.84
C ARG A 452 10.72 17.29 15.40
N THR A 453 10.66 17.42 16.72
CA THR A 453 9.96 18.54 17.35
C THR A 453 10.59 19.84 16.85
N ARG A 454 9.76 20.83 16.55
CA ARG A 454 10.29 22.17 16.26
C ARG A 454 10.97 22.64 17.53
N THR A 455 12.27 22.92 17.47
CA THR A 455 12.92 23.63 18.56
C THR A 455 12.16 24.94 18.72
N SER A 456 11.55 25.14 19.89
CA SER A 456 10.75 26.33 20.21
C SER A 456 11.59 27.62 20.27
N THR A 457 12.87 27.54 19.89
CA THR A 457 13.73 28.65 19.49
C THR A 457 13.20 29.29 18.20
N GLY A 458 11.97 29.81 18.25
CA GLY A 458 11.52 30.81 17.29
C GLY A 458 12.34 32.10 17.44
N LEU A 459 11.93 33.13 16.71
CA LEU A 459 12.54 34.47 16.68
C LEU A 459 12.59 35.22 18.03
N VAL A 460 12.32 34.55 19.15
CA VAL A 460 12.55 35.11 20.48
C VAL A 460 14.06 35.17 20.68
N MET A 461 14.63 36.34 20.40
CA MET A 461 16.00 36.68 20.77
C MET A 461 16.19 36.35 22.26
N GLU A 462 16.97 35.30 22.52
CA GLU A 462 18.10 35.31 23.44
C GLU A 462 17.95 35.91 24.85
N ASP A 463 16.75 35.98 25.42
CA ASP A 463 16.60 36.28 26.86
C ASP A 463 16.89 35.03 27.72
N ALA A 464 18.18 34.68 27.77
CA ALA A 464 19.00 34.15 28.87
C ALA A 464 18.43 33.13 29.89
N ARG A 465 17.31 32.44 29.66
CA ARG A 465 16.92 31.29 30.49
C ARG A 465 17.41 29.99 29.87
N PRO A 466 18.32 29.25 30.54
CA PRO A 466 18.70 27.92 30.07
C PRO A 466 17.46 27.01 30.05
N PRO A 467 17.26 26.22 28.99
CA PRO A 467 16.13 25.29 28.90
C PRO A 467 16.19 24.31 30.07
N SER A 468 15.04 24.08 30.72
CA SER A 468 14.94 23.07 31.78
C SER A 468 15.23 21.67 31.21
N PRO A 469 16.09 20.87 31.85
CA PRO A 469 16.50 19.54 31.36
C PRO A 469 15.39 18.49 31.36
N GLU A 470 14.18 18.81 31.83
CA GLU A 470 13.04 17.88 31.88
C GLU A 470 12.27 17.79 30.55
N ASP A 471 12.45 18.75 29.63
CA ASP A 471 11.93 18.65 28.26
C ASP A 471 12.94 17.95 27.35
N GLY A 472 13.33 16.73 27.71
CA GLY A 472 14.15 15.80 26.92
C GLY A 472 13.46 15.34 25.63
N GLN A 473 12.86 16.27 24.88
CA GLN A 473 12.30 16.03 23.57
C GLN A 473 13.44 15.64 22.64
N SER A 474 13.43 14.36 22.26
CA SER A 474 14.31 13.78 21.27
C SER A 474 14.33 14.68 20.02
N SER A 475 15.50 15.26 19.74
CA SER A 475 15.77 16.01 18.51
C SER A 475 15.79 15.13 17.26
N GLU A 476 15.53 13.83 17.41
CA GLU A 476 15.69 12.83 16.37
C GLU A 476 14.36 12.49 15.69
N GLU A 477 14.47 12.23 14.40
CA GLU A 477 13.41 11.67 13.59
C GLU A 477 13.36 10.14 13.80
N TRP A 478 12.16 9.57 13.77
CA TRP A 478 11.91 8.18 14.12
C TRP A 478 10.81 7.59 13.26
N LEU A 479 11.05 6.37 12.83
CA LEU A 479 10.07 5.57 12.13
C LEU A 479 9.17 4.95 13.19
N CYS A 480 7.89 5.25 13.09
CA CYS A 480 6.85 4.68 13.92
C CYS A 480 6.11 3.58 13.17
N GLY A 481 5.60 2.62 13.92
CA GLY A 481 4.66 1.64 13.38
C GLY A 481 3.67 1.13 14.40
N THR A 482 2.55 0.61 13.93
CA THR A 482 1.58 -0.08 14.76
C THR A 482 0.89 -1.19 13.95
N VAL A 483 0.33 -2.18 14.64
CA VAL A 483 -0.51 -3.20 14.03
C VAL A 483 -1.95 -2.84 14.33
N LEU A 484 -2.69 -2.44 13.30
CA LEU A 484 -4.11 -2.17 13.39
C LEU A 484 -4.85 -3.48 13.11
N PRO A 485 -5.88 -3.80 13.89
CA PRO A 485 -6.63 -5.04 13.67
C PRO A 485 -7.30 -4.99 12.29
N ALA A 486 -6.87 -5.82 11.34
CA ALA A 486 -7.45 -5.88 9.99
C ALA A 486 -8.74 -6.74 9.91
N GLY A 487 -8.95 -7.69 10.82
CA GLY A 487 -10.04 -8.68 10.74
C GLY A 487 -11.02 -8.74 11.92
N SER A 488 -12.05 -9.59 11.78
CA SER A 488 -13.14 -9.83 12.77
C SER A 488 -12.70 -10.58 14.04
N ALA A 489 -11.45 -11.06 14.06
CA ALA A 489 -10.90 -11.99 15.06
C ALA A 489 -10.80 -11.46 16.51
N SER A 490 -11.30 -10.27 16.81
CA SER A 490 -11.45 -9.79 18.19
C SER A 490 -12.83 -9.17 18.41
N LYS A 491 -13.89 -9.97 18.25
CA LYS A 491 -15.23 -9.63 18.78
C LYS A 491 -15.23 -9.37 20.30
N GLU A 492 -14.18 -9.80 21.02
CA GLU A 492 -13.90 -9.31 22.38
C GLU A 492 -13.17 -7.97 22.32
N ALA A 493 -13.94 -6.92 22.05
CA ALA A 493 -13.50 -5.53 22.16
C ALA A 493 -13.17 -5.21 23.63
N GLN A 494 -11.91 -5.41 24.03
CA GLN A 494 -11.35 -4.63 25.14
C GLN A 494 -11.37 -3.16 24.72
N PRO A 495 -11.89 -2.24 25.56
CA PRO A 495 -12.00 -0.83 25.23
C PRO A 495 -10.62 -0.23 25.04
N ILE A 496 -10.27 0.14 23.79
CA ILE A 496 -9.31 1.17 23.33
C ILE A 496 -8.20 1.53 24.34
N GLN A 497 -7.54 0.53 24.94
CA GLN A 497 -6.39 0.76 25.80
C GLN A 497 -5.15 0.71 24.93
N LYS A 498 -4.82 1.89 24.38
CA LYS A 498 -3.54 2.26 23.79
C LYS A 498 -2.95 1.19 22.87
N SER A 499 -3.48 1.06 21.64
CA SER A 499 -2.62 0.58 20.55
C SER A 499 -1.52 1.61 20.38
N GLY A 500 -0.41 1.39 21.08
CA GLY A 500 0.73 2.30 21.09
C GLY A 500 1.41 2.26 19.74
N ALA A 501 1.78 3.42 19.23
CA ALA A 501 2.78 3.50 18.19
C ALA A 501 4.13 3.03 18.76
N TYR A 502 4.81 2.14 18.05
CA TYR A 502 6.13 1.64 18.40
C TYR A 502 7.19 2.45 17.67
N ARG A 503 8.30 2.78 18.36
CA ARG A 503 9.53 3.27 17.72
C ARG A 503 10.25 2.09 17.10
N LEU A 504 10.26 2.00 15.77
CA LEU A 504 10.90 0.91 15.03
C LEU A 504 12.36 1.21 14.73
N TRP A 505 12.61 2.44 14.31
CA TRP A 505 13.94 2.88 13.90
C TRP A 505 14.13 4.35 14.24
N THR A 506 15.35 4.71 14.57
CA THR A 506 15.73 6.11 14.82
C THR A 506 16.73 6.48 13.78
N ASN A 507 16.57 7.66 13.19
CA ASN A 507 17.52 8.17 12.23
C ASN A 507 18.87 8.40 12.95
N PRO A 508 19.92 7.61 12.67
CA PRO A 508 21.16 7.63 13.44
C PRO A 508 22.03 8.86 13.12
N SER A 509 21.62 9.71 12.18
CA SER A 509 22.36 10.87 11.73
C SER A 509 22.44 11.94 12.83
N SER A 510 23.44 11.79 13.68
CA SER A 510 23.76 12.65 14.81
C SER A 510 24.05 14.10 14.41
N SER A 511 24.38 14.36 13.13
CA SER A 511 24.58 15.72 12.60
C SER A 511 23.27 16.45 12.31
N GLY A 512 22.12 15.75 12.32
CA GLY A 512 20.83 16.33 11.97
C GLY A 512 20.66 16.65 10.49
N GLU A 513 21.63 16.37 9.63
CA GLU A 513 21.61 16.79 8.22
C GLU A 513 20.73 15.87 7.35
N ALA A 514 20.80 14.56 7.57
CA ALA A 514 19.98 13.59 6.85
C ALA A 514 18.58 13.50 7.47
N SER A 515 17.57 14.09 6.84
CA SER A 515 16.15 13.96 7.21
C SER A 515 15.45 13.10 6.17
N TRP A 516 14.57 12.21 6.59
CA TRP A 516 13.84 11.35 5.65
C TRP A 516 12.82 12.16 4.84
N THR A 517 12.81 11.91 3.54
CA THR A 517 11.98 12.60 2.54
C THR A 517 11.01 11.66 1.84
N ALA A 518 11.26 10.35 1.88
CA ALA A 518 10.41 9.34 1.26
C ALA A 518 10.33 8.08 2.13
N LEU A 519 9.17 7.43 2.12
CA LEU A 519 8.93 6.14 2.80
C LEU A 519 8.16 5.21 1.86
N ASP A 520 8.56 3.95 1.83
CA ASP A 520 7.73 2.87 1.26
C ASP A 520 7.83 1.58 2.07
N TYR A 521 6.85 0.71 1.86
CA TYR A 521 6.67 -0.48 2.67
C TYR A 521 6.07 -1.64 1.88
N VAL A 522 6.67 -2.83 2.02
CA VAL A 522 6.08 -4.09 1.55
C VAL A 522 5.85 -5.00 2.74
N GLU A 523 4.61 -5.04 3.22
CA GLU A 523 4.21 -5.78 4.42
C GLU A 523 4.54 -7.26 4.32
N SER A 524 4.22 -7.90 3.19
CA SER A 524 4.43 -9.33 2.95
C SER A 524 5.90 -9.75 2.99
N LEU A 525 6.83 -8.84 2.71
CA LEU A 525 8.27 -9.07 2.80
C LEU A 525 8.87 -8.56 4.12
N GLY A 526 8.11 -7.77 4.87
CA GLY A 526 8.61 -7.05 6.05
C GLY A 526 9.71 -6.07 5.70
N TRP A 527 9.65 -5.44 4.52
CA TRP A 527 10.67 -4.52 4.01
C TRP A 527 10.19 -3.08 4.12
N ILE A 528 11.06 -2.21 4.62
CA ILE A 528 10.80 -0.78 4.78
C ILE A 528 11.96 -0.03 4.14
N GLY A 529 11.65 0.93 3.28
CA GLY A 529 12.64 1.80 2.65
C GLY A 529 12.44 3.25 3.09
N LEU A 530 13.54 3.92 3.41
CA LEU A 530 13.56 5.32 3.84
C LEU A 530 14.54 6.08 2.96
N GLY A 531 14.05 6.98 2.12
CA GLY A 531 14.88 7.91 1.35
C GLY A 531 15.16 9.18 2.16
N ALA A 532 16.35 9.74 2.02
CA ALA A 532 16.77 10.94 2.74
C ALA A 532 17.13 12.11 1.81
N ASN A 533 17.20 13.29 2.42
CA ASN A 533 17.53 14.55 1.72
C ASN A 533 18.98 14.65 1.23
N ASP A 534 19.89 13.84 1.76
CA ASP A 534 21.29 13.78 1.36
C ASP A 534 21.56 12.79 0.22
N GLY A 535 20.51 12.13 -0.29
CA GLY A 535 20.62 11.10 -1.33
C GLY A 535 20.80 9.68 -0.79
N SER A 536 20.92 9.51 0.53
CA SER A 536 21.01 8.18 1.13
C SER A 536 19.66 7.46 1.17
N VAL A 537 19.71 6.13 1.16
CA VAL A 537 18.57 5.25 1.36
C VAL A 537 18.89 4.27 2.48
N THR A 538 17.97 4.16 3.43
CA THR A 538 18.02 3.15 4.50
C THR A 538 16.98 2.07 4.24
N LEU A 539 17.43 0.83 4.10
CA LEU A 539 16.58 -0.36 4.00
C LEU A 539 16.56 -1.10 5.33
N LEU A 540 15.35 -1.34 5.83
CA LEU A 540 15.10 -2.10 7.05
C LEU A 540 14.34 -3.37 6.70
N ARG A 541 14.71 -4.46 7.35
CA ARG A 541 14.04 -5.75 7.21
C ARG A 541 13.65 -6.28 8.57
N MET A 542 12.37 -6.60 8.72
CA MET A 542 11.80 -7.02 10.01
C MET A 542 12.15 -8.47 10.38
N VAL A 543 12.40 -9.32 9.39
CA VAL A 543 12.70 -10.75 9.60
C VAL A 543 13.77 -11.28 8.66
N ASP A 544 14.59 -12.20 9.18
CA ASP A 544 15.49 -13.01 8.36
C ASP A 544 14.70 -14.15 7.68
N VAL A 545 15.01 -14.40 6.40
CA VAL A 545 14.44 -15.52 5.61
C VAL A 545 15.34 -16.73 5.75
#